data_AF-A0AAV4K235-F1
#
_entry.id   AF-A0AAV4K235-F1
#
_cell.length_a   1.000
_cell.length_b   1.000
_cell.length_c   1.000
_cell.angle_alpha   90.00
_cell.angle_beta   90.00
_cell.angle_gamma   90.00
#
_symmetry.space_group_name_H-M   'P 1'
#
loop_
_entity.id
_entity.type
_entity.pdbx_description
1 polymer ?
#
loop_
_entity_poly.entity_id
_entity_poly.type
_entity_poly.pdbx_seq_one_letter_code
_entity_poly.pdbx_strand_id
1 'polypeptide(L)'
;MPEVTLRDGQDWTVPVQVSRAPDRLEVSGAPAGLSALLSGSELRLRDTGTVPGSYRLTVTGFWGSERRQAALQVTVLAPAPVSPPASPVPPASPVPPASPVPPANPVPTTPAPDFSLGLGQSALPLVSGQSGRLPVAVLPNAALTEAVKLAVAAAPSGLRVGLSGETLLLDAAQTPAGHYTVTVTGTAAGLSRQATLQVSVSAPAQVSGVTLTASRLSLTAGENLDLQAAVQGSGAYQPGVTWEVRGDTPALSAQLTSRTDGSAALSVPASAPGGTLTVTARSVHDPSRLAQLQITVQVPVAPPPTAPAPSVPSGYVWYPGSDRAASADELEVLRLTNEARARGATCGTVPQAPAPALRWNDQLARAARNHALDLGKRSYFDHTTPEGVKFSDRITGAGYVWRTAGENIAAGQPSPAAVVDAWLRSPGHCTNLMNPAFTEMGVGGVRVDGSPYGLYWGQNFGTPR
;
A
#
# COMPACT_ATOMS: atom_id res chain seq x y z
N MET A 1 12.88 4.80 -7.79
CA MET A 1 12.42 4.36 -9.12
C MET A 1 12.61 2.86 -9.16
N PRO A 2 11.62 2.06 -9.61
CA PRO A 2 11.85 0.64 -9.79
C PRO A 2 12.94 0.44 -10.85
N GLU A 3 13.80 -0.55 -10.63
CA GLU A 3 14.85 -0.96 -11.58
C GLU A 3 14.55 -2.39 -11.98
N VAL A 4 14.52 -2.65 -13.29
CA VAL A 4 14.19 -3.97 -13.84
C VAL A 4 15.32 -4.41 -14.76
N THR A 5 15.84 -5.60 -14.50
CA THR A 5 16.91 -6.20 -15.30
C THR A 5 16.33 -7.26 -16.23
N LEU A 6 16.43 -7.04 -17.54
CA LEU A 6 15.92 -7.96 -18.56
C LEU A 6 17.04 -8.86 -19.10
N ARG A 7 16.67 -10.10 -19.41
CA ARG A 7 17.49 -11.07 -20.15
C ARG A 7 16.78 -11.42 -21.46
N ASP A 8 17.56 -11.66 -22.49
CA ASP A 8 17.09 -11.87 -23.87
C ASP A 8 15.96 -12.91 -23.95
N GLY A 9 14.86 -12.55 -24.63
CA GLY A 9 13.70 -13.41 -24.87
C GLY A 9 12.73 -13.64 -23.70
N GLN A 10 12.91 -12.99 -22.55
CA GLN A 10 12.06 -13.20 -21.37
C GLN A 10 11.00 -12.10 -21.21
N ASP A 11 9.73 -12.50 -21.03
CA ASP A 11 8.63 -11.59 -20.68
C ASP A 11 8.71 -11.21 -19.20
N TRP A 12 8.58 -9.92 -18.90
CA TRP A 12 8.62 -9.38 -17.54
C TRP A 12 7.37 -8.57 -17.23
N THR A 13 6.82 -8.77 -16.04
CA THR A 13 5.65 -8.04 -15.56
C THR A 13 6.06 -7.13 -14.41
N VAL A 14 5.88 -5.83 -14.57
CA VAL A 14 6.10 -4.83 -13.52
C VAL A 14 4.73 -4.39 -13.00
N PRO A 15 4.41 -4.62 -11.71
CA PRO A 15 3.17 -4.14 -11.14
C PRO A 15 3.21 -2.61 -11.05
N VAL A 16 2.20 -1.93 -11.63
CA VAL A 16 2.04 -0.49 -11.51
C VAL A 16 1.16 -0.22 -10.29
N GLN A 17 1.79 0.15 -9.18
CA GLN A 17 1.08 0.48 -7.93
C GLN A 17 0.34 1.81 -8.11
N VAL A 18 -0.98 1.74 -8.26
CA VAL A 18 -1.87 2.91 -8.31
C VAL A 18 -2.97 2.75 -7.26
N SER A 19 -3.24 3.80 -6.49
CA SER A 19 -4.31 3.83 -5.49
C SER A 19 -5.72 3.79 -6.12
N ARG A 20 -5.81 4.08 -7.43
CA ARG A 20 -7.01 4.00 -8.27
C ARG A 20 -6.60 3.69 -9.70
N ALA A 21 -7.28 2.76 -10.37
CA ALA A 21 -6.99 2.43 -11.77
C ALA A 21 -7.18 3.66 -12.68
N PRO A 22 -6.21 4.02 -13.53
CA PRO A 22 -6.34 5.09 -14.53
C PRO A 22 -7.27 4.69 -15.69
N ASP A 23 -7.95 5.68 -16.28
CA ASP A 23 -8.79 5.51 -17.46
C ASP A 23 -7.97 5.16 -18.71
N ARG A 24 -6.74 5.69 -18.77
CA ARG A 24 -5.77 5.43 -19.84
C ARG A 24 -4.36 5.40 -19.28
N LEU A 25 -3.52 4.52 -19.82
CA LEU A 25 -2.08 4.48 -19.56
C LEU A 25 -1.33 4.56 -20.88
N GLU A 26 -0.25 5.34 -20.90
CA GLU A 26 0.65 5.50 -22.06
C GLU A 26 2.09 5.26 -21.61
N VAL A 27 2.89 4.60 -22.46
CA VAL A 27 4.33 4.38 -22.22
C VAL A 27 5.12 5.03 -23.33
N SER A 28 6.15 5.80 -22.97
CA SER A 28 7.07 6.43 -23.92
C SER A 28 8.53 6.23 -23.50
N GLY A 29 9.44 6.33 -24.48
CA GLY A 29 10.88 6.17 -24.26
C GLY A 29 11.41 4.74 -24.39
N ALA A 30 10.62 3.80 -24.93
CA ALA A 30 11.10 2.46 -25.25
C ALA A 30 12.05 2.49 -26.47
N PRO A 31 13.26 1.91 -26.38
CA PRO A 31 14.18 1.78 -27.52
C PRO A 31 13.66 0.75 -28.55
N ALA A 32 14.19 0.81 -29.77
CA ALA A 32 13.91 -0.21 -30.78
C ALA A 32 14.34 -1.59 -30.28
N GLY A 33 13.44 -2.58 -30.38
CA GLY A 33 13.64 -3.92 -29.84
C GLY A 33 13.05 -4.14 -28.44
N LEU A 34 12.62 -3.09 -27.71
CA LEU A 34 11.93 -3.25 -26.43
C LEU A 34 10.44 -2.94 -26.60
N SER A 35 9.60 -3.96 -26.50
CA SER A 35 8.14 -3.79 -26.52
C SER A 35 7.60 -3.63 -25.09
N ALA A 36 6.75 -2.63 -24.89
CA ALA A 36 6.09 -2.35 -23.63
C ALA A 36 4.57 -2.36 -23.86
N LEU A 37 3.89 -3.34 -23.29
CA LEU A 37 2.45 -3.57 -23.44
C LEU A 37 1.78 -3.45 -22.08
N LEU A 38 0.66 -2.75 -22.03
CA LEU A 38 -0.13 -2.58 -20.82
C LEU A 38 -1.28 -3.58 -20.79
N SER A 39 -1.46 -4.27 -19.66
CA SER A 39 -2.60 -5.14 -19.40
C SER A 39 -3.14 -4.86 -18.00
N GLY A 40 -4.24 -4.09 -17.91
CA GLY A 40 -4.79 -3.64 -16.62
C GLY A 40 -3.81 -2.77 -15.83
N SER A 41 -3.48 -3.17 -14.59
CA SER A 41 -2.49 -2.51 -13.72
C SER A 41 -1.07 -3.06 -13.87
N GLU A 42 -0.80 -3.85 -14.91
CA GLU A 42 0.50 -4.46 -15.15
C GLU A 42 1.16 -3.90 -16.43
N LEU A 43 2.44 -3.54 -16.32
CA LEU A 43 3.29 -3.23 -17.45
C LEU A 43 4.07 -4.47 -17.84
N ARG A 44 3.83 -5.01 -19.03
CA ARG A 44 4.59 -6.11 -19.61
C ARG A 44 5.69 -5.58 -20.51
N LEU A 45 6.92 -5.93 -20.19
CA LEU A 45 8.09 -5.63 -20.99
C LEU A 45 8.56 -6.91 -21.67
N ARG A 46 8.78 -6.84 -22.97
CA ARG A 46 9.34 -7.94 -23.75
C ARG A 46 10.47 -7.42 -24.62
N ASP A 47 11.63 -8.00 -24.43
CA ASP A 47 12.81 -7.77 -25.25
C ASP A 47 12.75 -8.65 -26.52
N THR A 48 12.91 -8.02 -27.67
CA THR A 48 12.93 -8.64 -29.01
C THR A 48 14.21 -8.26 -29.77
N GLY A 49 15.33 -8.09 -29.05
CA GLY A 49 16.63 -7.76 -29.62
C GLY A 49 17.09 -6.33 -29.35
N THR A 50 16.81 -5.81 -28.15
CA THR A 50 17.29 -4.50 -27.71
C THR A 50 18.81 -4.52 -27.52
N VAL A 51 19.48 -3.43 -27.89
CA VAL A 51 20.91 -3.29 -27.60
C VAL A 51 21.13 -3.32 -26.07
N PRO A 52 22.16 -4.02 -25.55
CA PRO A 52 22.45 -4.00 -24.12
C PRO A 52 22.72 -2.58 -23.62
N GLY A 53 22.09 -2.20 -22.51
CA GLY A 53 22.15 -0.82 -22.01
C GLY A 53 21.09 -0.51 -20.97
N SER A 54 21.15 0.71 -20.41
CA SER A 54 20.15 1.21 -19.46
C SER A 54 19.23 2.24 -20.13
N TYR A 55 17.93 2.04 -19.99
CA TYR A 55 16.89 2.79 -20.67
C TYR A 55 15.87 3.33 -19.67
N ARG A 56 15.43 4.58 -19.90
CA ARG A 56 14.43 5.23 -19.07
C ARG A 56 13.08 5.25 -19.78
N LEU A 57 12.14 4.47 -19.27
CA LEU A 57 10.75 4.49 -19.71
C LEU A 57 9.94 5.46 -18.85
N THR A 58 9.00 6.15 -19.49
CA THR A 58 8.02 6.99 -18.80
C THR A 58 6.64 6.41 -18.95
N VAL A 59 6.01 6.06 -17.83
CA VAL A 59 4.63 5.59 -17.77
C VAL A 59 3.76 6.76 -17.36
N THR A 60 2.73 7.07 -18.14
CA THR A 60 1.80 8.18 -17.91
C THR A 60 0.39 7.63 -17.70
N GLY A 61 -0.19 7.88 -16.53
CA GLY A 61 -1.59 7.55 -16.23
C GLY A 61 -2.49 8.78 -16.35
N PHE A 62 -3.72 8.56 -16.83
CA PHE A 62 -4.76 9.56 -17.00
C PHE A 62 -6.00 9.19 -16.17
N TRP A 63 -6.55 10.15 -15.40
CA TRP A 63 -7.80 10.05 -14.64
C TRP A 63 -8.67 11.26 -14.98
N GLY A 64 -9.51 11.16 -16.00
CA GLY A 64 -10.20 12.31 -16.61
C GLY A 64 -9.21 13.36 -17.12
N SER A 65 -9.19 14.55 -16.51
CA SER A 65 -8.25 15.64 -16.83
C SER A 65 -6.93 15.58 -16.05
N GLU A 66 -6.82 14.70 -15.05
CA GLU A 66 -5.61 14.55 -14.24
C GLU A 66 -4.60 13.63 -14.93
N ARG A 67 -3.32 14.04 -14.96
CA ARG A 67 -2.20 13.26 -15.52
C ARG A 67 -1.11 13.08 -14.47
N ARG A 68 -0.66 11.84 -14.27
CA ARG A 68 0.50 11.51 -13.42
C ARG A 68 1.52 10.70 -14.21
N GLN A 69 2.80 10.89 -13.90
CA GLN A 69 3.90 10.21 -14.58
C GLN A 69 4.81 9.50 -13.58
N ALA A 70 5.29 8.33 -13.96
CA ALA A 70 6.32 7.60 -13.24
C ALA A 70 7.43 7.20 -14.22
N ALA A 71 8.68 7.28 -13.76
CA ALA A 71 9.84 6.82 -14.52
C ALA A 71 10.29 5.45 -14.04
N LEU A 72 10.58 4.56 -14.99
CA LEU A 72 11.11 3.22 -14.79
C LEU A 72 12.50 3.14 -15.44
N GLN A 73 13.50 2.65 -14.71
CA GLN A 73 14.79 2.31 -15.28
C GLN A 73 14.80 0.83 -15.65
N VAL A 74 15.20 0.53 -16.90
CA VAL A 74 15.29 -0.82 -17.42
C VAL A 74 16.69 -1.06 -17.94
N THR A 75 17.35 -2.08 -17.40
CA THR A 75 18.69 -2.49 -17.82
C THR A 75 18.59 -3.79 -18.60
N VAL A 76 18.93 -3.75 -19.89
CA VAL A 76 19.04 -4.92 -20.75
C VAL A 76 20.46 -5.45 -20.66
N LEU A 77 20.62 -6.69 -20.20
CA LEU A 77 21.92 -7.34 -20.11
C LEU A 77 22.34 -7.90 -21.47
N ALA A 78 23.65 -7.90 -21.73
CA ALA A 78 24.19 -8.61 -22.87
C ALA A 78 23.85 -10.11 -22.75
N PRO A 79 23.47 -10.78 -23.86
CA PRO A 79 23.31 -12.22 -23.84
C PRO A 79 24.62 -12.85 -23.38
N ALA A 80 24.52 -13.86 -22.51
CA ALA A 80 25.69 -14.60 -22.07
C ALA A 80 26.45 -15.11 -23.31
N PRO A 81 27.79 -15.02 -23.35
CA PRO A 81 28.54 -15.54 -24.47
C PRO A 81 28.16 -17.01 -24.64
N VAL A 82 27.54 -17.32 -25.79
CA VAL A 82 27.34 -18.70 -26.22
C VAL A 82 28.70 -19.36 -26.19
N SER A 83 28.85 -20.41 -25.38
CA SER A 83 30.02 -21.27 -25.49
C SER A 83 30.12 -21.71 -26.96
N PRO A 84 31.32 -21.64 -27.57
CA PRO A 84 31.44 -22.01 -28.97
C PRO A 84 30.95 -23.45 -29.15
N PRO A 85 30.31 -23.78 -30.30
CA PRO A 85 29.98 -25.16 -30.59
C PRO A 85 31.25 -26.00 -30.48
N ALA A 86 31.13 -27.19 -29.91
CA ALA A 86 32.22 -28.16 -29.87
C ALA A 86 32.85 -28.25 -31.27
N SER A 87 34.16 -27.99 -31.34
CA SER A 87 34.90 -28.06 -32.60
C SER A 87 34.67 -29.43 -33.26
N PRO A 88 34.55 -29.48 -34.61
CA PRO A 88 34.45 -30.75 -35.30
C PRO A 88 35.69 -31.59 -35.01
N VAL A 89 35.47 -32.88 -34.78
CA VAL A 89 36.53 -33.89 -34.69
C VAL A 89 37.45 -33.72 -35.92
N PRO A 90 38.76 -33.49 -35.74
CA PRO A 90 39.65 -33.33 -36.89
C PRO A 90 39.82 -34.67 -37.61
N PRO A 91 39.95 -34.67 -38.95
CA PRO A 91 40.31 -35.87 -39.69
C PRO A 91 41.73 -36.32 -39.31
N ALA A 92 41.94 -37.64 -39.40
CA ALA A 92 43.21 -38.29 -39.14
C ALA A 92 44.37 -37.59 -39.89
N SER A 93 45.35 -37.11 -39.13
CA SER A 93 46.64 -36.66 -39.68
C SER A 93 47.60 -37.84 -39.85
N PRO A 94 48.54 -37.75 -40.81
CA PRO A 94 49.22 -38.90 -41.37
C PRO A 94 50.30 -39.49 -40.45
N VAL A 95 50.54 -40.77 -40.71
CA VAL A 95 51.52 -41.68 -40.10
C VAL A 95 52.92 -41.03 -40.02
N PRO A 96 53.54 -40.93 -38.83
CA PRO A 96 54.98 -40.69 -38.71
C PRO A 96 55.77 -41.99 -39.04
N PRO A 97 56.98 -41.89 -39.62
CA PRO A 97 57.79 -43.05 -39.94
C PRO A 97 58.23 -43.80 -38.68
N ALA A 98 58.40 -45.12 -38.84
CA ALA A 98 58.67 -46.08 -37.79
C ALA A 98 59.83 -45.66 -36.86
N SER A 99 59.50 -45.50 -35.58
CA SER A 99 60.43 -45.49 -34.46
C SER A 99 60.20 -46.74 -33.62
N PRO A 100 61.26 -47.25 -32.96
CA PRO A 100 61.45 -48.68 -32.73
C PRO A 100 60.49 -49.25 -31.69
N VAL A 101 60.28 -50.56 -31.80
CA VAL A 101 59.57 -51.45 -30.88
C VAL A 101 59.52 -50.90 -29.45
N PRO A 102 58.33 -50.63 -28.86
CA PRO A 102 58.25 -50.27 -27.45
C PRO A 102 58.77 -51.45 -26.61
N PRO A 103 59.58 -51.20 -25.57
CA PRO A 103 59.96 -52.25 -24.64
C PRO A 103 58.70 -52.79 -23.95
N ALA A 104 58.81 -54.05 -23.50
CA ALA A 104 57.77 -54.82 -22.84
C ALA A 104 56.88 -54.01 -21.89
N ASN A 105 55.57 -54.33 -21.91
CA ASN A 105 54.57 -53.85 -20.95
C ASN A 105 55.19 -53.60 -19.57
N PRO A 106 55.06 -52.41 -18.98
CA PRO A 106 55.43 -52.24 -17.59
C PRO A 106 54.62 -53.26 -16.79
N VAL A 107 55.34 -54.06 -15.99
CA VAL A 107 54.76 -54.93 -14.97
C VAL A 107 53.64 -54.16 -14.26
N PRO A 108 52.44 -54.74 -14.04
CA PRO A 108 51.41 -54.07 -13.25
C PRO A 108 52.03 -53.72 -11.90
N THR A 109 52.35 -52.45 -11.71
CA THR A 109 52.81 -51.95 -10.42
C THR A 109 51.62 -52.10 -9.50
N THR A 110 51.81 -52.84 -8.41
CA THR A 110 50.79 -52.96 -7.38
C THR A 110 50.48 -51.53 -6.92
N PRO A 111 49.22 -51.07 -7.00
CA PRO A 111 48.90 -49.70 -6.61
C PRO A 111 49.35 -49.49 -5.16
N ALA A 112 49.97 -48.34 -4.86
CA ALA A 112 50.35 -48.01 -3.50
C ALA A 112 49.09 -47.95 -2.61
N PRO A 113 49.16 -48.32 -1.32
CA PRO A 113 48.05 -48.15 -0.39
C PRO A 113 47.51 -46.72 -0.42
N ASP A 114 46.22 -46.52 -0.63
CA ASP A 114 45.58 -45.20 -0.65
C ASP A 114 44.11 -45.28 -0.23
N PHE A 115 43.53 -44.15 0.17
CA PHE A 115 42.11 -44.00 0.44
C PHE A 115 41.62 -42.58 0.13
N SER A 116 40.32 -42.45 -0.09
CA SER A 116 39.64 -41.15 -0.18
C SER A 116 38.62 -40.98 0.95
N LEU A 117 38.41 -39.71 1.32
CA LEU A 117 37.51 -39.30 2.39
C LEU A 117 36.48 -38.32 1.83
N GLY A 118 35.20 -38.59 2.06
CA GLY A 118 34.10 -37.76 1.57
C GLY A 118 33.05 -37.49 2.65
N LEU A 119 32.46 -36.31 2.62
CA LEU A 119 31.25 -35.98 3.37
C LEU A 119 30.13 -35.84 2.34
N GLY A 120 28.98 -36.47 2.57
CA GLY A 120 27.87 -36.50 1.60
C GLY A 120 27.30 -35.12 1.21
N GLN A 121 27.74 -34.05 1.87
CA GLN A 121 27.43 -32.66 1.58
C GLN A 121 28.57 -31.75 2.07
N SER A 122 28.74 -30.59 1.43
CA SER A 122 29.79 -29.61 1.76
C SER A 122 29.33 -28.53 2.74
N ALA A 123 28.01 -28.38 2.96
CA ALA A 123 27.44 -27.44 3.92
C ALA A 123 26.23 -28.03 4.66
N LEU A 124 26.03 -27.64 5.91
CA LEU A 124 24.89 -28.03 6.75
C LEU A 124 24.40 -26.86 7.62
N PRO A 125 23.16 -26.37 7.43
CA PRO A 125 22.56 -25.42 8.36
C PRO A 125 22.06 -26.14 9.63
N LEU A 126 22.33 -25.56 10.79
CA LEU A 126 21.79 -25.98 12.09
C LEU A 126 21.17 -24.78 12.82
N VAL A 127 20.17 -25.04 13.66
CA VAL A 127 19.67 -24.07 14.65
C VAL A 127 20.28 -24.42 16.01
N SER A 128 20.66 -23.40 16.79
CA SER A 128 21.11 -23.62 18.17
C SER A 128 20.06 -24.44 18.95
N GLY A 129 20.49 -25.50 19.64
CA GLY A 129 19.58 -26.49 20.24
C GLY A 129 19.38 -27.78 19.43
N GLN A 130 19.81 -27.82 18.17
CA GLN A 130 19.68 -29.01 17.30
C GLN A 130 20.97 -29.83 17.20
N SER A 131 20.82 -31.09 16.79
CA SER A 131 21.94 -31.98 16.47
C SER A 131 21.81 -32.48 15.02
N GLY A 132 22.94 -32.73 14.38
CA GLY A 132 23.03 -33.24 13.02
C GLY A 132 23.82 -34.55 12.97
N ARG A 133 23.55 -35.37 11.94
CA ARG A 133 24.32 -36.59 11.65
C ARG A 133 24.62 -36.66 10.17
N LEU A 134 25.88 -36.88 9.82
CA LEU A 134 26.32 -37.08 8.44
C LEU A 134 27.13 -38.37 8.31
N PRO A 135 26.92 -39.17 7.26
CA PRO A 135 27.83 -40.25 6.93
C PRO A 135 29.17 -39.69 6.44
N VAL A 136 30.24 -40.36 6.84
CA VAL A 136 31.62 -40.15 6.38
C VAL A 136 31.95 -41.30 5.44
N ALA A 137 32.13 -41.02 4.15
CA ALA A 137 32.53 -42.03 3.19
C ALA A 137 34.05 -42.23 3.27
N VAL A 138 34.47 -43.44 3.64
CA VAL A 138 35.87 -43.87 3.57
C VAL A 138 35.99 -44.92 2.48
N LEU A 139 36.73 -44.60 1.41
CA LEU A 139 36.90 -45.48 0.26
C LEU A 139 38.38 -45.87 0.12
N PRO A 140 38.80 -46.99 0.74
CA PRO A 140 40.15 -47.52 0.59
C PRO A 140 40.34 -48.21 -0.77
N ASN A 141 41.55 -48.17 -1.31
CA ASN A 141 41.91 -48.98 -2.48
C ASN A 141 42.29 -50.41 -2.06
N ALA A 142 42.38 -51.32 -3.04
CA ALA A 142 42.65 -52.74 -2.77
C ALA A 142 44.02 -53.02 -2.12
N ALA A 143 44.93 -52.05 -2.09
CA ALA A 143 46.26 -52.17 -1.51
C ALA A 143 46.34 -51.71 -0.05
N LEU A 144 45.30 -51.05 0.50
CA LEU A 144 45.26 -50.61 1.88
C LEU A 144 44.72 -51.72 2.80
N THR A 145 45.61 -52.28 3.63
CA THR A 145 45.29 -53.34 4.60
C THR A 145 45.09 -52.80 6.02
N GLU A 146 45.54 -51.57 6.30
CA GLU A 146 45.36 -50.90 7.59
C GLU A 146 44.00 -50.21 7.68
N ALA A 147 43.35 -50.29 8.84
CA ALA A 147 42.10 -49.57 9.10
C ALA A 147 42.33 -48.05 9.18
N VAL A 148 41.48 -47.28 8.52
CA VAL A 148 41.53 -45.80 8.56
C VAL A 148 41.05 -45.30 9.91
N LYS A 149 41.93 -44.61 10.65
CA LYS A 149 41.55 -43.91 11.89
C LYS A 149 40.98 -42.55 11.55
N LEU A 150 39.80 -42.24 12.08
CA LEU A 150 39.13 -40.96 11.89
C LEU A 150 39.27 -40.07 13.13
N ALA A 151 39.55 -38.79 12.90
CA ALA A 151 39.51 -37.74 13.89
C ALA A 151 38.66 -36.57 13.37
N VAL A 152 38.04 -35.81 14.28
CA VAL A 152 37.22 -34.65 13.93
C VAL A 152 37.58 -33.45 14.78
N ALA A 153 37.61 -32.28 14.16
CA ALA A 153 37.75 -31.00 14.83
C ALA A 153 36.78 -29.97 14.23
N ALA A 154 36.36 -28.99 15.04
CA ALA A 154 35.57 -27.86 14.58
C ALA A 154 36.28 -26.54 14.93
N ALA A 155 36.29 -25.60 13.99
CA ALA A 155 36.86 -24.27 14.17
C ALA A 155 35.86 -23.18 13.71
N PRO A 156 35.64 -22.11 14.49
CA PRO A 156 36.13 -21.89 15.85
C PRO A 156 35.55 -22.89 16.87
N SER A 157 36.15 -22.99 18.06
CA SER A 157 35.65 -23.85 19.13
C SER A 157 34.28 -23.37 19.61
N GLY A 158 33.32 -24.29 19.75
CA GLY A 158 31.97 -23.97 20.22
C GLY A 158 30.93 -24.98 19.75
N LEU A 159 31.07 -25.48 18.52
CA LEU A 159 30.29 -26.60 18.01
C LEU A 159 30.85 -27.93 18.54
N ARG A 160 30.02 -28.71 19.23
CA ARG A 160 30.41 -30.05 19.67
C ARG A 160 30.36 -31.00 18.49
N VAL A 161 31.48 -31.63 18.19
CA VAL A 161 31.62 -32.60 17.10
C VAL A 161 32.19 -33.91 17.63
N GLY A 162 31.68 -35.02 17.11
CA GLY A 162 32.12 -36.36 17.50
C GLY A 162 31.99 -37.32 16.34
N LEU A 163 32.59 -38.50 16.48
CA LEU A 163 32.47 -39.59 15.52
C LEU A 163 31.91 -40.82 16.24
N SER A 164 30.98 -41.51 15.59
CA SER A 164 30.51 -42.83 15.99
C SER A 164 30.65 -43.76 14.80
N GLY A 165 31.79 -44.46 14.71
CA GLY A 165 32.20 -45.17 13.49
C GLY A 165 32.39 -44.18 12.34
N GLU A 166 31.76 -44.47 11.20
CA GLU A 166 31.76 -43.61 10.00
C GLU A 166 30.60 -42.58 10.00
N THR A 167 30.07 -42.22 11.17
CA THR A 167 29.06 -41.16 11.29
C THR A 167 29.62 -39.97 12.06
N LEU A 168 29.62 -38.81 11.41
CA LEU A 168 29.87 -37.51 12.02
C LEU A 168 28.64 -37.07 12.81
N LEU A 169 28.83 -36.82 14.10
CA LEU A 169 27.84 -36.29 15.02
C LEU A 169 28.13 -34.81 15.27
N LEU A 170 27.13 -33.95 15.09
CA LEU A 170 27.21 -32.52 15.36
C LEU A 170 26.16 -32.17 16.42
N ASP A 171 26.54 -31.43 17.45
CA ASP A 171 25.64 -30.96 18.50
C ASP A 171 25.79 -29.44 18.69
N ALA A 172 24.73 -28.73 18.37
CA ALA A 172 24.64 -27.28 18.46
C ALA A 172 23.88 -26.80 19.72
N ALA A 173 23.68 -27.64 20.74
CA ALA A 173 22.85 -27.34 21.91
C ALA A 173 23.22 -26.05 22.65
N GLN A 174 24.51 -25.69 22.72
CA GLN A 174 25.02 -24.49 23.38
C GLN A 174 25.94 -23.69 22.44
N THR A 175 25.77 -23.86 21.14
CA THR A 175 26.65 -23.28 20.14
C THR A 175 26.15 -21.90 19.73
N PRO A 176 26.98 -20.85 19.85
CA PRO A 176 26.63 -19.51 19.38
C PRO A 176 26.33 -19.48 17.88
N ALA A 177 25.49 -18.53 17.47
CA ALA A 177 25.26 -18.30 16.04
C ALA A 177 26.56 -17.91 15.34
N GLY A 178 26.83 -18.50 14.18
CA GLY A 178 28.06 -18.29 13.44
C GLY A 178 28.34 -19.40 12.42
N HIS A 179 29.48 -19.27 11.73
CA HIS A 179 29.96 -20.25 10.77
C HIS A 179 31.10 -21.06 11.38
N TYR A 180 30.99 -22.38 11.28
CA TYR A 180 31.94 -23.35 11.81
C TYR A 180 32.42 -24.23 10.68
N THR A 181 33.74 -24.40 10.56
CA THR A 181 34.32 -25.40 9.68
C THR A 181 34.59 -26.66 10.48
N VAL A 182 33.98 -27.77 10.09
CA VAL A 182 34.24 -29.09 10.67
C VAL A 182 35.16 -29.85 9.73
N THR A 183 36.31 -30.26 10.23
CA THR A 183 37.31 -31.01 9.48
C THR A 183 37.37 -32.44 10.02
N VAL A 184 37.05 -33.41 9.16
CA VAL A 184 37.29 -34.83 9.41
C VAL A 184 38.63 -35.19 8.79
N THR A 185 39.52 -35.78 9.59
CA THR A 185 40.85 -36.24 9.15
C THR A 185 40.90 -37.76 9.26
N GLY A 186 41.19 -38.43 8.14
CA GLY A 186 41.50 -39.86 8.11
C GLY A 186 43.00 -40.07 8.08
N THR A 187 43.51 -41.06 8.82
CA THR A 187 44.93 -41.45 8.79
C THR A 187 45.09 -42.97 8.71
N ALA A 188 45.89 -43.46 7.75
CA ALA A 188 46.26 -44.88 7.59
C ALA A 188 47.56 -44.99 6.79
N ALA A 189 48.42 -45.98 7.07
CA ALA A 189 49.64 -46.27 6.30
C ALA A 189 50.53 -45.04 6.01
N GLY A 190 50.61 -44.08 6.96
CA GLY A 190 51.36 -42.82 6.80
C GLY A 190 50.69 -41.75 5.94
N LEU A 191 49.52 -42.03 5.36
CA LEU A 191 48.71 -41.08 4.61
C LEU A 191 47.75 -40.32 5.51
N SER A 192 47.51 -39.04 5.17
CA SER A 192 46.49 -38.19 5.78
C SER A 192 45.58 -37.63 4.68
N ARG A 193 44.27 -37.69 4.91
CA ARG A 193 43.23 -37.12 4.02
C ARG A 193 42.24 -36.32 4.86
N GLN A 194 41.78 -35.19 4.34
CA GLN A 194 40.84 -34.32 5.03
C GLN A 194 39.60 -34.08 4.19
N ALA A 195 38.46 -34.00 4.87
CA ALA A 195 37.19 -33.56 4.31
C ALA A 195 36.60 -32.49 5.22
N THR A 196 36.11 -31.39 4.63
CA THR A 196 35.60 -30.24 5.37
C THR A 196 34.10 -30.05 5.13
N LEU A 197 33.36 -29.73 6.19
CA LEU A 197 31.96 -29.36 6.18
C LEU A 197 31.78 -27.94 6.73
N GLN A 198 31.09 -27.09 5.98
CA GLN A 198 30.69 -25.76 6.45
C GLN A 198 29.37 -25.85 7.21
N VAL A 199 29.39 -25.56 8.51
CA VAL A 199 28.22 -25.61 9.37
C VAL A 199 27.81 -24.19 9.74
N SER A 200 26.61 -23.80 9.37
CA SER A 200 26.01 -22.50 9.73
C SER A 200 25.09 -22.71 10.91
N VAL A 201 25.45 -22.20 12.10
CA VAL A 201 24.54 -22.22 13.26
C VAL A 201 23.80 -20.90 13.33
N SER A 202 22.47 -20.97 13.29
CA SER A 202 21.60 -19.81 13.46
C SER A 202 21.07 -19.74 14.88
N ALA A 203 20.83 -18.52 15.37
CA ALA A 203 20.12 -18.31 16.63
C ALA A 203 18.71 -18.94 16.53
N PRO A 204 18.16 -19.49 17.63
CA PRO A 204 16.82 -20.02 17.61
C PRO A 204 15.86 -18.89 17.25
N ALA A 205 14.88 -19.21 16.41
CA ALA A 205 13.83 -18.26 16.06
C ALA A 205 13.07 -17.85 17.33
N GLN A 206 12.91 -16.54 17.52
CA GLN A 206 12.17 -15.97 18.63
C GLN A 206 11.24 -14.89 18.07
N VAL A 207 9.93 -15.03 18.28
CA VAL A 207 8.95 -14.01 17.93
C VAL A 207 8.75 -13.08 19.14
N SER A 208 9.15 -11.83 19.00
CA SER A 208 8.99 -10.82 20.04
C SER A 208 7.58 -10.24 20.08
N GLY A 209 6.90 -10.16 18.92
CA GLY A 209 5.53 -9.65 18.86
C GLY A 209 4.92 -9.66 17.46
N VAL A 210 3.65 -9.28 17.40
CA VAL A 210 2.93 -9.01 16.16
C VAL A 210 2.42 -7.58 16.24
N THR A 211 2.53 -6.83 15.15
CA THR A 211 1.86 -5.53 15.00
C THR A 211 0.73 -5.67 14.01
N LEU A 212 -0.38 -4.98 14.24
CA LEU A 212 -1.53 -4.93 13.34
C LEU A 212 -1.98 -3.49 13.18
N THR A 213 -2.08 -3.01 11.94
CA THR A 213 -2.50 -1.65 11.60
C THR A 213 -3.56 -1.67 10.51
N ALA A 214 -4.34 -0.59 10.44
CA ALA A 214 -5.34 -0.34 9.41
C ALA A 214 -5.27 1.13 9.00
N SER A 215 -5.70 1.45 7.78
CA SER A 215 -5.74 2.85 7.30
C SER A 215 -6.77 3.72 8.05
N ARG A 216 -7.79 3.09 8.65
CA ARG A 216 -8.83 3.71 9.47
C ARG A 216 -9.44 2.66 10.42
N LEU A 217 -10.05 3.13 11.51
CA LEU A 217 -10.70 2.29 12.52
C LEU A 217 -12.24 2.30 12.45
N SER A 218 -12.79 2.99 11.45
CA SER A 218 -14.23 3.04 11.18
C SER A 218 -14.48 2.74 9.71
N LEU A 219 -15.52 1.96 9.43
CA LEU A 219 -15.90 1.51 8.10
C LEU A 219 -17.42 1.54 7.97
N THR A 220 -17.95 1.97 6.83
CA THR A 220 -19.38 1.83 6.52
C THR A 220 -19.64 0.44 5.93
N ALA A 221 -20.74 -0.22 6.30
CA ALA A 221 -21.08 -1.53 5.74
C ALA A 221 -21.13 -1.46 4.20
N GLY A 222 -20.50 -2.43 3.53
CA GLY A 222 -20.32 -2.45 2.07
C GLY A 222 -18.98 -1.90 1.58
N GLU A 223 -18.16 -1.30 2.45
CA GLU A 223 -16.81 -0.87 2.12
C GLU A 223 -15.76 -1.95 2.44
N ASN A 224 -14.57 -1.76 1.88
CA ASN A 224 -13.39 -2.57 2.19
C ASN A 224 -12.36 -1.76 3.00
N LEU A 225 -11.52 -2.47 3.76
CA LEU A 225 -10.43 -1.91 4.53
C LEU A 225 -9.18 -2.78 4.39
N ASP A 226 -8.05 -2.15 4.07
CA ASP A 226 -6.77 -2.83 4.08
C ASP A 226 -6.16 -2.84 5.48
N LEU A 227 -5.65 -4.02 5.84
CA LEU A 227 -4.99 -4.32 7.09
C LEU A 227 -3.56 -4.75 6.80
N GLN A 228 -2.62 -4.34 7.66
CA GLN A 228 -1.23 -4.77 7.59
C GLN A 228 -0.83 -5.39 8.91
N ALA A 229 -0.31 -6.62 8.87
CA ALA A 229 0.35 -7.25 10.00
C ALA A 229 1.85 -7.39 9.75
N ALA A 230 2.64 -7.36 10.82
CA ALA A 230 4.06 -7.68 10.76
C ALA A 230 4.48 -8.48 12.00
N VAL A 231 5.25 -9.54 11.80
CA VAL A 231 5.82 -10.36 12.88
C VAL A 231 7.23 -9.86 13.18
N GLN A 232 7.44 -9.45 14.41
CA GLN A 232 8.73 -8.98 14.91
C GLN A 232 9.43 -10.12 15.66
N GLY A 233 10.74 -10.23 15.49
CA GLY A 233 11.51 -11.31 16.10
C GLY A 233 12.98 -11.29 15.71
N SER A 234 13.70 -12.33 16.13
CA SER A 234 15.09 -12.58 15.79
C SER A 234 15.30 -14.02 15.34
N GLY A 235 16.37 -14.27 14.58
CA GLY A 235 16.65 -15.60 14.02
C GLY A 235 15.78 -15.92 12.80
N ALA A 236 15.83 -17.17 12.33
CA ALA A 236 15.12 -17.60 11.14
C ALA A 236 13.69 -18.06 11.47
N TYR A 237 12.74 -17.13 11.54
CA TYR A 237 11.32 -17.41 11.81
C TYR A 237 10.44 -17.25 10.56
N GLN A 238 9.24 -17.83 10.58
CA GLN A 238 8.25 -17.63 9.52
C GLN A 238 7.51 -16.30 9.76
N PRO A 239 7.57 -15.33 8.84
CA PRO A 239 6.99 -14.00 9.06
C PRO A 239 5.47 -13.95 8.83
N GLY A 240 4.85 -15.06 8.42
CA GLY A 240 3.43 -15.14 8.14
C GLY A 240 2.53 -15.00 9.38
N VAL A 241 1.30 -14.57 9.15
CA VAL A 241 0.24 -14.54 10.15
C VAL A 241 -1.00 -15.28 9.67
N THR A 242 -1.74 -15.86 10.61
CA THR A 242 -3.13 -16.30 10.40
C THR A 242 -4.07 -15.19 10.83
N TRP A 243 -5.14 -14.99 10.05
CA TRP A 243 -6.12 -13.94 10.27
C TRP A 243 -7.43 -14.51 10.79
N GLU A 244 -8.04 -13.80 11.74
CA GLU A 244 -9.37 -14.09 12.28
C GLU A 244 -10.15 -12.79 12.43
N VAL A 245 -11.44 -12.79 12.11
CA VAL A 245 -12.34 -11.67 12.37
C VAL A 245 -13.59 -12.15 13.09
N ARG A 246 -14.00 -11.41 14.11
CA ARG A 246 -15.20 -11.72 14.89
C ARG A 246 -16.00 -10.46 15.16
N GLY A 247 -17.29 -10.48 14.83
CA GLY A 247 -18.24 -9.46 15.30
C GLY A 247 -18.56 -9.62 16.77
N ASP A 248 -18.91 -8.51 17.40
CA ASP A 248 -19.52 -8.47 18.73
C ASP A 248 -20.89 -9.16 18.78
N THR A 249 -21.58 -9.26 17.64
CA THR A 249 -22.82 -10.00 17.46
C THR A 249 -22.70 -11.05 16.37
N PRO A 250 -23.46 -12.17 16.43
CA PRO A 250 -23.45 -13.19 15.38
C PRO A 250 -23.91 -12.69 14.00
N ALA A 251 -24.71 -11.61 13.97
CA ALA A 251 -25.20 -11.01 12.75
C ALA A 251 -24.16 -10.12 12.04
N LEU A 252 -23.13 -9.67 12.77
CA LEU A 252 -22.03 -8.89 12.22
C LEU A 252 -20.90 -9.83 11.79
N SER A 253 -20.88 -10.19 10.52
CA SER A 253 -19.83 -10.98 9.90
C SER A 253 -19.05 -10.17 8.87
N ALA A 254 -17.79 -10.55 8.66
CA ALA A 254 -16.91 -9.94 7.68
C ALA A 254 -16.01 -11.01 7.07
N GLN A 255 -15.52 -10.76 5.87
CA GLN A 255 -14.61 -11.65 5.16
C GLN A 255 -13.21 -11.06 5.13
N LEU A 256 -12.21 -11.93 5.36
CA LEU A 256 -10.80 -11.57 5.25
C LEU A 256 -10.20 -12.29 4.05
N THR A 257 -9.47 -11.54 3.24
CA THR A 257 -8.69 -12.08 2.11
C THR A 257 -7.21 -11.77 2.37
N SER A 258 -6.47 -12.77 2.83
CA SER A 258 -5.03 -12.65 3.13
C SER A 258 -4.18 -12.55 1.87
N ARG A 259 -3.11 -11.78 1.94
CA ARG A 259 -2.09 -11.63 0.88
C ARG A 259 -0.73 -12.16 1.34
N THR A 260 0.20 -12.31 0.39
CA THR A 260 1.52 -12.93 0.63
C THR A 260 2.51 -12.03 1.38
N ASP A 261 2.22 -10.73 1.49
CA ASP A 261 3.05 -9.71 2.13
C ASP A 261 2.68 -9.46 3.61
N GLY A 262 1.82 -10.31 4.20
CA GLY A 262 1.31 -10.11 5.55
C GLY A 262 0.24 -9.01 5.64
N SER A 263 -0.34 -8.58 4.52
CA SER A 263 -1.55 -7.76 4.49
C SER A 263 -2.82 -8.62 4.32
N ALA A 264 -3.98 -8.04 4.63
CA ALA A 264 -5.28 -8.63 4.33
C ALA A 264 -6.29 -7.55 3.94
N ALA A 265 -7.24 -7.89 3.06
CA ALA A 265 -8.42 -7.08 2.82
C ALA A 265 -9.55 -7.56 3.74
N LEU A 266 -10.09 -6.66 4.55
CA LEU A 266 -11.34 -6.86 5.27
C LEU A 266 -12.49 -6.33 4.41
N SER A 267 -13.48 -7.18 4.13
CA SER A 267 -14.70 -6.80 3.42
C SER A 267 -15.91 -7.05 4.30
N VAL A 268 -16.75 -6.02 4.47
CA VAL A 268 -17.97 -6.10 5.27
C VAL A 268 -19.17 -6.07 4.34
N PRO A 269 -20.12 -7.03 4.42
CA PRO A 269 -21.31 -7.03 3.59
C PRO A 269 -22.09 -5.71 3.73
N ALA A 270 -22.68 -5.22 2.65
CA ALA A 270 -23.52 -4.00 2.68
C ALA A 270 -24.75 -4.13 3.60
N SER A 271 -25.20 -5.35 3.85
CA SER A 271 -26.31 -5.67 4.76
C SER A 271 -25.88 -5.85 6.22
N ALA A 272 -24.60 -5.73 6.54
CA ALA A 272 -24.12 -5.95 7.90
C ALA A 272 -24.70 -4.91 8.88
N PRO A 273 -25.12 -5.31 10.09
CA PRO A 273 -25.55 -4.38 11.11
C PRO A 273 -24.36 -3.55 11.63
N GLY A 274 -24.66 -2.43 12.28
CA GLY A 274 -23.64 -1.64 12.96
C GLY A 274 -23.14 -2.37 14.20
N GLY A 275 -21.86 -2.18 14.54
CA GLY A 275 -21.23 -2.83 15.68
C GLY A 275 -19.72 -2.79 15.61
N THR A 276 -19.06 -3.67 16.35
CA THR A 276 -17.60 -3.74 16.42
C THR A 276 -17.08 -5.07 15.91
N LEU A 277 -16.17 -5.02 14.93
CA LEU A 277 -15.38 -6.16 14.50
C LEU A 277 -14.05 -6.18 15.27
N THR A 278 -13.70 -7.33 15.83
CA THR A 278 -12.36 -7.59 16.36
C THR A 278 -11.59 -8.41 15.33
N VAL A 279 -10.54 -7.83 14.76
CA VAL A 279 -9.61 -8.51 13.87
C VAL A 279 -8.39 -8.96 14.66
N THR A 280 -8.02 -10.23 14.54
CA THR A 280 -6.85 -10.82 15.18
C THR A 280 -5.86 -11.30 14.12
N ALA A 281 -4.61 -10.86 14.23
CA ALA A 281 -3.49 -11.40 13.45
C ALA A 281 -2.59 -12.18 14.41
N ARG A 282 -2.35 -13.46 14.11
CA ARG A 282 -1.59 -14.38 14.98
C ARG A 282 -0.39 -14.93 14.22
N SER A 283 0.79 -14.95 14.83
CA SER A 283 2.00 -15.46 14.17
C SER A 283 1.85 -16.94 13.83
N VAL A 284 2.26 -17.32 12.61
CA VAL A 284 2.32 -18.73 12.18
C VAL A 284 3.44 -19.47 12.93
N HIS A 285 4.54 -18.78 13.23
CA HIS A 285 5.70 -19.39 13.89
C HIS A 285 5.47 -19.58 15.39
N ASP A 286 4.85 -18.60 16.08
CA ASP A 286 4.48 -18.69 17.49
C ASP A 286 3.03 -18.21 17.70
N PRO A 287 2.03 -19.13 17.72
CA PRO A 287 0.62 -18.79 17.87
C PRO A 287 0.25 -18.10 19.19
N SER A 288 1.14 -18.11 20.20
CA SER A 288 0.93 -17.35 21.44
C SER A 288 1.10 -15.84 21.24
N ARG A 289 1.78 -15.42 20.15
CA ARG A 289 1.97 -14.02 19.78
C ARG A 289 0.90 -13.60 18.79
N LEU A 290 0.09 -12.62 19.21
CA LEU A 290 -1.01 -12.09 18.42
C LEU A 290 -1.14 -10.58 18.64
N ALA A 291 -1.76 -9.91 17.67
CA ALA A 291 -2.24 -8.54 17.78
C ALA A 291 -3.73 -8.49 17.45
N GLN A 292 -4.44 -7.59 18.11
CA GLN A 292 -5.87 -7.36 17.88
C GLN A 292 -6.14 -5.90 17.56
N LEU A 293 -7.14 -5.69 16.70
CA LEU A 293 -7.62 -4.38 16.33
C LEU A 293 -9.15 -4.37 16.32
N GLN A 294 -9.74 -3.32 16.90
CA GLN A 294 -11.18 -3.09 16.86
C GLN A 294 -11.53 -2.13 15.74
N ILE A 295 -12.45 -2.54 14.88
CA ILE A 295 -12.98 -1.75 13.76
C ILE A 295 -14.46 -1.50 14.00
N THR A 296 -14.86 -0.24 14.04
CA THR A 296 -16.27 0.15 14.16
C THR A 296 -16.94 0.06 12.79
N VAL A 297 -18.01 -0.72 12.68
CA VAL A 297 -18.85 -0.81 11.49
C VAL A 297 -20.06 0.10 11.69
N GLN A 298 -20.22 1.06 10.79
CA GLN A 298 -21.37 1.93 10.72
C GLN A 298 -22.35 1.39 9.68
N VAL A 299 -23.64 1.36 10.02
CA VAL A 299 -24.67 1.09 9.02
C VAL A 299 -24.65 2.24 8.03
N PRO A 300 -24.67 1.99 6.70
CA PRO A 300 -24.90 3.04 5.73
C PRO A 300 -26.19 3.76 6.12
N VAL A 301 -26.06 5.03 6.51
CA VAL A 301 -27.22 5.88 6.74
C VAL A 301 -27.95 5.88 5.41
N ALA A 302 -29.15 5.31 5.38
CA ALA A 302 -30.00 5.36 4.21
C ALA A 302 -30.04 6.83 3.78
N PRO A 303 -29.79 7.17 2.49
CA PRO A 303 -29.96 8.52 2.04
C PRO A 303 -31.35 8.98 2.53
N PRO A 304 -31.47 10.18 3.11
CA PRO A 304 -32.77 10.67 3.55
C PRO A 304 -33.76 10.45 2.42
N PRO A 305 -35.00 9.99 2.73
CA PRO A 305 -36.00 9.67 1.72
C PRO A 305 -35.98 10.79 0.69
N THR A 306 -35.79 10.42 -0.58
CA THR A 306 -35.62 11.36 -1.68
C THR A 306 -36.67 12.44 -1.53
N ALA A 307 -36.20 13.64 -1.17
CA ALA A 307 -37.05 14.81 -1.11
C ALA A 307 -37.81 14.85 -2.45
N PRO A 308 -39.12 15.20 -2.44
CA PRO A 308 -39.87 15.33 -3.67
C PRO A 308 -39.02 16.14 -4.66
N ALA A 309 -38.92 15.65 -5.90
CA ALA A 309 -38.14 16.28 -6.95
C ALA A 309 -38.40 17.80 -6.92
N PRO A 310 -37.35 18.63 -6.92
CA PRO A 310 -37.47 20.05 -6.64
C PRO A 310 -38.53 20.68 -7.53
N SER A 311 -39.68 21.03 -6.96
CA SER A 311 -40.67 21.83 -7.65
C SER A 311 -40.11 23.24 -7.68
N VAL A 312 -39.46 23.61 -8.79
CA VAL A 312 -39.05 24.98 -9.04
C VAL A 312 -40.30 25.85 -9.00
N PRO A 313 -40.35 26.91 -8.17
CA PRO A 313 -41.44 27.88 -8.24
C PRO A 313 -41.54 28.44 -9.67
N SER A 314 -42.75 28.51 -10.22
CA SER A 314 -42.97 29.06 -11.57
C SER A 314 -42.26 30.41 -11.72
N GLY A 315 -41.34 30.53 -12.69
CA GLY A 315 -40.58 31.76 -12.95
C GLY A 315 -39.20 31.85 -12.29
N TYR A 316 -38.78 30.90 -11.45
CA TYR A 316 -37.43 30.92 -10.86
C TYR A 316 -36.38 30.27 -11.77
N VAL A 317 -35.33 31.02 -12.12
CA VAL A 317 -34.24 30.55 -13.01
C VAL A 317 -33.08 30.01 -12.20
N TRP A 318 -32.65 28.77 -12.48
CA TRP A 318 -31.39 28.22 -11.97
C TRP A 318 -30.25 28.54 -12.93
N TYR A 319 -29.27 29.28 -12.44
CA TYR A 319 -28.08 29.65 -13.21
C TYR A 319 -27.01 28.55 -13.12
N PRO A 320 -26.29 28.28 -14.23
CA PRO A 320 -25.14 27.39 -14.22
C PRO A 320 -24.11 27.80 -13.16
N GLY A 321 -23.54 26.81 -12.46
CA GLY A 321 -22.55 27.03 -11.41
C GLY A 321 -23.14 27.32 -10.03
N SER A 322 -24.46 27.32 -9.86
CA SER A 322 -25.10 27.38 -8.54
C SER A 322 -24.90 26.09 -7.72
N ASP A 323 -24.74 24.95 -8.39
CA ASP A 323 -24.59 23.59 -7.83
C ASP A 323 -23.14 23.14 -7.62
N ARG A 324 -22.17 24.05 -7.77
CA ARG A 324 -20.74 23.72 -7.60
C ARG A 324 -20.37 23.36 -6.15
N ALA A 325 -19.23 22.73 -5.97
CA ALA A 325 -18.62 22.54 -4.65
C ALA A 325 -18.29 23.88 -3.96
N ALA A 326 -18.20 23.84 -2.62
CA ALA A 326 -17.82 25.00 -1.80
C ALA A 326 -16.46 25.58 -2.21
N SER A 327 -16.39 26.90 -2.35
CA SER A 327 -15.13 27.62 -2.55
C SER A 327 -14.42 27.88 -1.22
N ALA A 328 -13.13 28.20 -1.27
CA ALA A 328 -12.37 28.60 -0.09
C ALA A 328 -13.01 29.83 0.61
N ASP A 329 -13.46 30.81 -0.17
CA ASP A 329 -14.13 32.00 0.37
C ASP A 329 -15.44 31.67 1.10
N GLU A 330 -16.23 30.73 0.57
CA GLU A 330 -17.50 30.32 1.20
C GLU A 330 -17.27 29.55 2.51
N LEU A 331 -16.27 28.68 2.53
CA LEU A 331 -15.87 27.96 3.74
C LEU A 331 -15.24 28.91 4.77
N GLU A 332 -14.57 29.98 4.33
CA GLU A 332 -14.06 31.01 5.23
C GLU A 332 -15.19 31.83 5.86
N VAL A 333 -16.26 32.16 5.10
CA VAL A 333 -17.47 32.78 5.68
C VAL A 333 -18.11 31.87 6.74
N LEU A 334 -18.20 30.57 6.50
CA LEU A 334 -18.67 29.60 7.50
C LEU A 334 -17.78 29.62 8.76
N ARG A 335 -16.46 29.57 8.59
CA ARG A 335 -15.50 29.58 9.70
C ARG A 335 -15.66 30.84 10.55
N LEU A 336 -15.67 32.02 9.93
CA LEU A 336 -15.83 33.32 10.59
C LEU A 336 -17.20 33.46 11.26
N THR A 337 -18.27 32.97 10.63
CA THR A 337 -19.60 32.93 11.23
C THR A 337 -19.60 32.08 12.50
N ASN A 338 -19.00 30.88 12.46
CA ASN A 338 -18.88 30.02 13.62
C ASN A 338 -18.00 30.61 14.73
N GLU A 339 -16.96 31.36 14.36
CA GLU A 339 -16.13 32.09 15.31
C GLU A 339 -16.91 33.18 16.04
N ALA A 340 -17.74 33.95 15.32
CA ALA A 340 -18.64 34.93 15.92
C ALA A 340 -19.71 34.26 16.80
N ARG A 341 -20.31 33.16 16.33
CA ARG A 341 -21.29 32.38 17.11
C ARG A 341 -20.71 31.86 18.41
N ALA A 342 -19.47 31.35 18.40
CA ALA A 342 -18.81 30.87 19.60
C ALA A 342 -18.53 31.98 20.64
N ARG A 343 -18.27 33.22 20.19
CA ARG A 343 -18.04 34.36 21.08
C ARG A 343 -19.32 35.00 21.62
N GLY A 344 -20.43 34.88 20.90
CA GLY A 344 -21.56 35.79 21.08
C GLY A 344 -21.35 37.10 20.31
N ALA A 345 -22.40 37.91 20.20
CA ALA A 345 -22.34 39.22 19.55
C ALA A 345 -23.39 40.17 20.13
N THR A 346 -23.26 41.47 19.89
CA THR A 346 -24.33 42.44 20.18
C THR A 346 -24.99 42.85 18.87
N CYS A 347 -26.23 42.42 18.67
CA CYS A 347 -27.01 42.75 17.47
C CYS A 347 -27.78 44.05 17.70
N GLY A 348 -27.22 45.16 17.22
CA GLY A 348 -27.72 46.50 17.56
C GLY A 348 -27.49 46.80 19.03
N THR A 349 -28.56 46.86 19.83
CA THR A 349 -28.49 47.05 21.29
C THR A 349 -28.75 45.77 22.06
N VAL A 350 -29.02 44.64 21.38
CA VAL A 350 -29.42 43.39 22.02
C VAL A 350 -28.23 42.42 22.07
N PRO A 351 -27.73 42.06 23.25
CA PRO A 351 -26.69 41.04 23.38
C PRO A 351 -27.26 39.67 23.02
N GLN A 352 -26.51 38.92 22.22
CA GLN A 352 -26.77 37.54 21.86
C GLN A 352 -25.75 36.64 22.55
N ALA A 353 -26.24 35.61 23.24
CA ALA A 353 -25.39 34.60 23.84
C ALA A 353 -24.60 33.82 22.78
N PRO A 354 -23.49 33.16 23.16
CA PRO A 354 -22.84 32.18 22.30
C PRO A 354 -23.83 31.15 21.75
N ALA A 355 -23.68 30.80 20.48
CA ALA A 355 -24.53 29.85 19.77
C ALA A 355 -23.71 28.66 19.23
N PRO A 356 -24.30 27.45 19.12
CA PRO A 356 -23.60 26.28 18.57
C PRO A 356 -23.10 26.51 17.14
N ALA A 357 -21.98 25.89 16.79
CA ALA A 357 -21.44 25.98 15.43
C ALA A 357 -22.41 25.36 14.40
N LEU A 358 -22.49 26.00 13.24
CA LEU A 358 -23.25 25.55 12.07
C LEU A 358 -22.41 24.60 11.23
N ARG A 359 -23.06 23.60 10.62
CA ARG A 359 -22.45 22.71 9.62
C ARG A 359 -22.72 23.22 8.20
N TRP A 360 -21.78 22.98 7.29
CA TRP A 360 -21.99 23.27 5.88
C TRP A 360 -23.09 22.39 5.28
N ASN A 361 -23.92 22.94 4.39
CA ASN A 361 -24.92 22.21 3.61
C ASN A 361 -24.95 22.71 2.14
N ASP A 362 -24.73 21.79 1.20
CA ASP A 362 -24.65 22.11 -0.23
C ASP A 362 -25.99 22.56 -0.84
N GLN A 363 -27.13 22.10 -0.33
CA GLN A 363 -28.45 22.52 -0.82
C GLN A 363 -28.74 23.97 -0.42
N LEU A 364 -28.41 24.36 0.82
CA LEU A 364 -28.49 25.75 1.27
C LEU A 364 -27.53 26.65 0.45
N ALA A 365 -26.31 26.17 0.18
CA ALA A 365 -25.32 26.90 -0.59
C ALA A 365 -25.75 27.07 -2.05
N ARG A 366 -26.36 26.04 -2.65
CA ARG A 366 -26.94 26.10 -3.99
C ARG A 366 -28.01 27.18 -4.09
N ALA A 367 -28.95 27.24 -3.14
CA ALA A 367 -29.95 28.31 -3.08
C ALA A 367 -29.30 29.70 -2.92
N ALA A 368 -28.31 29.82 -2.04
CA ALA A 368 -27.63 31.08 -1.75
C ALA A 368 -26.86 31.62 -2.97
N ARG A 369 -26.09 30.76 -3.65
CA ARG A 369 -25.37 31.11 -4.89
C ARG A 369 -26.31 31.50 -6.00
N ASN A 370 -27.39 30.73 -6.18
CA ASN A 370 -28.31 31.02 -7.25
C ASN A 370 -28.98 32.38 -7.07
N HIS A 371 -29.40 32.71 -5.84
CA HIS A 371 -29.94 34.02 -5.52
C HIS A 371 -28.90 35.12 -5.71
N ALA A 372 -27.67 34.93 -5.24
CA ALA A 372 -26.60 35.91 -5.44
C ALA A 372 -26.30 36.19 -6.93
N LEU A 373 -26.36 35.16 -7.79
CA LEU A 373 -26.24 35.32 -9.25
C LEU A 373 -27.42 36.10 -9.83
N ASP A 374 -28.62 35.81 -9.33
CA ASP A 374 -29.86 36.44 -9.75
C ASP A 374 -29.89 37.94 -9.45
N LEU A 375 -29.49 38.31 -8.22
CA LEU A 375 -29.35 39.70 -7.78
C LEU A 375 -28.43 40.49 -8.72
N GLY A 376 -27.27 39.92 -9.05
CA GLY A 376 -26.32 40.57 -9.95
C GLY A 376 -26.76 40.62 -11.41
N LYS A 377 -27.35 39.53 -11.94
CA LYS A 377 -27.73 39.43 -13.36
C LYS A 377 -28.95 40.27 -13.72
N ARG A 378 -29.86 40.45 -12.76
CA ARG A 378 -31.10 41.22 -12.96
C ARG A 378 -31.10 42.56 -12.24
N SER A 379 -29.96 42.96 -11.68
CA SER A 379 -29.72 44.28 -11.08
C SER A 379 -30.77 44.68 -10.05
N TYR A 380 -31.09 43.76 -9.13
CA TYR A 380 -31.98 44.03 -7.99
C TYR A 380 -31.33 43.55 -6.69
N PHE A 381 -31.81 44.07 -5.56
CA PHE A 381 -31.26 43.71 -4.24
C PHE A 381 -32.37 43.52 -3.22
N ASP A 382 -32.98 42.33 -3.22
CA ASP A 382 -34.10 41.96 -2.33
C ASP A 382 -34.04 40.47 -1.95
N HIS A 383 -34.62 40.11 -0.81
CA HIS A 383 -34.80 38.72 -0.38
C HIS A 383 -35.82 37.95 -1.23
N THR A 384 -36.72 38.67 -1.90
CA THR A 384 -37.77 38.13 -2.77
C THR A 384 -37.45 38.51 -4.20
N THR A 385 -37.59 37.56 -5.14
CA THR A 385 -37.39 37.89 -6.55
C THR A 385 -38.50 38.83 -7.05
N PRO A 386 -38.33 39.57 -8.17
CA PRO A 386 -39.39 40.36 -8.80
C PRO A 386 -40.68 39.58 -9.09
N GLU A 387 -40.59 38.27 -9.26
CA GLU A 387 -41.71 37.35 -9.47
C GLU A 387 -42.39 36.90 -8.16
N GLY A 388 -41.90 37.34 -7.00
CA GLY A 388 -42.44 37.00 -5.68
C GLY A 388 -41.86 35.73 -5.05
N VAL A 389 -40.79 35.15 -5.61
CA VAL A 389 -40.19 33.91 -5.08
C VAL A 389 -39.35 34.21 -3.84
N LYS A 390 -39.74 33.65 -2.69
CA LYS A 390 -39.09 33.92 -1.39
C LYS A 390 -37.89 33.01 -1.17
N PHE A 391 -37.02 33.38 -0.21
CA PHE A 391 -35.86 32.55 0.16
C PHE A 391 -36.25 31.13 0.60
N SER A 392 -37.38 30.98 1.30
CA SER A 392 -37.94 29.69 1.70
C SER A 392 -38.28 28.79 0.51
N ASP A 393 -38.80 29.39 -0.57
CA ASP A 393 -39.17 28.67 -1.78
C ASP A 393 -37.92 28.24 -2.55
N ARG A 394 -36.88 29.09 -2.58
CA ARG A 394 -35.57 28.78 -3.17
C ARG A 394 -34.85 27.67 -2.42
N ILE A 395 -34.86 27.70 -1.09
CA ILE A 395 -34.27 26.65 -0.23
C ILE A 395 -34.98 25.32 -0.46
N THR A 396 -36.32 25.34 -0.50
CA THR A 396 -37.13 24.14 -0.82
C THR A 396 -36.85 23.64 -2.23
N GLY A 397 -36.77 24.55 -3.22
CA GLY A 397 -36.44 24.25 -4.60
C GLY A 397 -34.99 23.77 -4.81
N ALA A 398 -34.08 24.04 -3.88
CA ALA A 398 -32.75 23.45 -3.87
C ALA A 398 -32.73 22.00 -3.34
N GLY A 399 -33.85 21.52 -2.82
CA GLY A 399 -34.03 20.17 -2.25
C GLY A 399 -33.79 20.10 -0.75
N TYR A 400 -33.58 21.23 -0.07
CA TYR A 400 -33.41 21.25 1.38
C TYR A 400 -34.77 21.11 2.06
N VAL A 401 -34.92 20.12 2.96
CA VAL A 401 -36.15 19.89 3.73
C VAL A 401 -35.93 20.41 5.15
N TRP A 402 -36.73 21.37 5.59
CA TRP A 402 -36.42 22.18 6.76
C TRP A 402 -37.60 22.38 7.70
N ARG A 403 -37.27 22.60 8.98
CA ARG A 403 -38.20 23.03 10.03
C ARG A 403 -38.15 24.54 10.26
N THR A 404 -36.97 25.13 10.14
CA THR A 404 -36.75 26.58 10.14
C THR A 404 -35.63 26.94 9.18
N ALA A 405 -35.70 28.14 8.60
CA ALA A 405 -34.73 28.65 7.65
C ALA A 405 -34.62 30.18 7.76
N GLY A 406 -33.49 30.73 7.32
CA GLY A 406 -33.25 32.17 7.27
C GLY A 406 -32.28 32.53 6.15
N GLU A 407 -32.21 33.82 5.80
CA GLU A 407 -31.33 34.33 4.77
C GLU A 407 -30.72 35.67 5.17
N ASN A 408 -29.44 35.84 4.84
CA ASN A 408 -28.78 37.14 4.75
C ASN A 408 -28.27 37.35 3.32
N ILE A 409 -28.33 38.58 2.83
CA ILE A 409 -27.75 39.00 1.54
C ILE A 409 -26.82 40.18 1.73
N ALA A 410 -25.81 40.30 0.88
CA ALA A 410 -24.91 41.44 0.83
C ALA A 410 -24.42 41.70 -0.60
N ALA A 411 -23.99 42.92 -0.89
CA ALA A 411 -23.39 43.28 -2.18
C ALA A 411 -22.27 44.30 -1.99
N GLY A 412 -21.18 44.13 -2.74
CA GLY A 412 -20.02 45.02 -2.77
C GLY A 412 -18.94 44.73 -1.73
N GLN A 413 -19.14 43.80 -0.78
CA GLN A 413 -18.10 43.46 0.20
C GLN A 413 -17.01 42.62 -0.46
N PRO A 414 -15.73 43.03 -0.42
CA PRO A 414 -14.68 42.47 -1.26
C PRO A 414 -14.10 41.14 -0.76
N SER A 415 -14.46 40.69 0.44
CA SER A 415 -13.88 39.50 1.07
C SER A 415 -14.82 38.81 2.06
N PRO A 416 -14.56 37.54 2.42
CA PRO A 416 -15.27 36.81 3.48
C PRO A 416 -15.34 37.58 4.81
N ALA A 417 -14.23 38.14 5.27
CA ALA A 417 -14.19 38.93 6.50
C ALA A 417 -15.06 40.18 6.40
N ALA A 418 -14.96 40.92 5.30
CA ALA A 418 -15.74 42.14 5.11
C ALA A 418 -17.25 41.89 5.09
N VAL A 419 -17.71 40.76 4.53
CA VAL A 419 -19.14 40.43 4.49
C VAL A 419 -19.66 39.96 5.85
N VAL A 420 -18.91 39.13 6.58
CA VAL A 420 -19.30 38.71 7.93
C VAL A 420 -19.36 39.90 8.88
N ASP A 421 -18.38 40.81 8.83
CA ASP A 421 -18.37 42.03 9.61
C ASP A 421 -19.53 42.98 9.24
N ALA A 422 -19.94 43.01 7.97
CA ALA A 422 -21.11 43.79 7.54
C ALA A 422 -22.42 43.20 8.09
N TRP A 423 -22.56 41.87 8.09
CA TRP A 423 -23.73 41.21 8.67
C TRP A 423 -23.79 41.35 10.19
N LEU A 424 -22.68 41.22 10.91
CA LEU A 424 -22.63 41.42 12.37
C LEU A 424 -23.01 42.84 12.79
N ARG A 425 -22.68 43.85 11.97
CA ARG A 425 -23.05 45.26 12.23
C ARG A 425 -24.50 45.60 11.89
N SER A 426 -25.21 44.74 11.16
CA SER A 426 -26.63 44.91 10.87
C SER A 426 -27.47 44.15 11.91
N PRO A 427 -28.32 44.81 12.72
CA PRO A 427 -29.07 44.13 13.78
C PRO A 427 -29.89 42.92 13.29
N GLY A 428 -30.55 43.03 12.12
CA GLY A 428 -31.33 41.94 11.53
C GLY A 428 -30.45 40.76 11.08
N HIS A 429 -29.39 41.03 10.32
CA HIS A 429 -28.48 39.99 9.85
C HIS A 429 -27.72 39.32 10.99
N CYS A 430 -27.26 40.11 11.98
CA CYS A 430 -26.63 39.62 13.19
C CYS A 430 -27.55 38.68 13.96
N THR A 431 -28.85 39.02 14.08
CA THR A 431 -29.83 38.15 14.74
C THR A 431 -29.96 36.81 14.02
N ASN A 432 -29.93 36.79 12.68
CA ASN A 432 -29.87 35.53 11.92
C ASN A 432 -28.57 34.75 12.19
N LEU A 433 -27.41 35.41 12.17
CA LEU A 433 -26.10 34.80 12.47
C LEU A 433 -26.07 34.14 13.84
N MET A 434 -26.71 34.75 14.83
CA MET A 434 -26.67 34.29 16.23
C MET A 434 -27.84 33.40 16.62
N ASN A 435 -28.79 33.13 15.73
CA ASN A 435 -29.98 32.36 16.06
C ASN A 435 -29.59 30.89 16.40
N PRO A 436 -29.85 30.40 17.63
CA PRO A 436 -29.51 29.05 18.05
C PRO A 436 -30.43 27.99 17.42
N ALA A 437 -31.55 28.39 16.80
CA ALA A 437 -32.46 27.48 16.13
C ALA A 437 -31.90 26.92 14.82
N PHE A 438 -30.83 27.49 14.27
CA PHE A 438 -30.15 26.99 13.06
C PHE A 438 -29.01 26.04 13.40
N THR A 439 -28.92 24.94 12.65
CA THR A 439 -27.85 23.92 12.78
C THR A 439 -26.96 23.84 11.55
N GLU A 440 -27.42 24.35 10.41
CA GLU A 440 -26.75 24.25 9.11
C GLU A 440 -26.75 25.59 8.37
N MET A 441 -25.77 25.79 7.50
CA MET A 441 -25.69 26.95 6.63
C MET A 441 -25.05 26.63 5.28
N GLY A 442 -25.36 27.46 4.29
CA GLY A 442 -24.67 27.49 3.01
C GLY A 442 -24.49 28.93 2.54
N VAL A 443 -23.38 29.19 1.86
CA VAL A 443 -22.99 30.54 1.41
C VAL A 443 -22.76 30.52 -0.10
N GLY A 444 -23.11 31.60 -0.76
CA GLY A 444 -22.80 31.86 -2.15
C GLY A 444 -22.15 33.20 -2.36
N GLY A 445 -20.84 33.21 -2.66
CA GLY A 445 -20.11 34.40 -3.10
C GLY A 445 -19.91 34.36 -4.62
N VAL A 446 -20.47 35.33 -5.35
CA VAL A 446 -20.45 35.32 -6.82
C VAL A 446 -20.12 36.69 -7.40
N ARG A 447 -19.17 36.70 -8.33
CA ARG A 447 -18.87 37.87 -9.16
C ARG A 447 -19.79 37.89 -10.38
N VAL A 448 -20.41 39.04 -10.64
CA VAL A 448 -21.24 39.27 -11.81
C VAL A 448 -20.72 40.52 -12.51
N ASP A 449 -19.96 40.32 -13.58
CA ASP A 449 -19.36 41.40 -14.35
C ASP A 449 -20.42 42.31 -14.96
N GLY A 450 -20.19 43.63 -14.92
CA GLY A 450 -21.14 44.63 -15.43
C GLY A 450 -22.36 44.89 -14.54
N SER A 451 -22.51 44.18 -13.42
CA SER A 451 -23.58 44.45 -12.45
C SER A 451 -23.26 45.65 -11.53
N PRO A 452 -24.26 46.27 -10.87
CA PRO A 452 -24.06 47.47 -10.05
C PRO A 452 -23.03 47.35 -8.93
N TYR A 453 -22.92 46.17 -8.29
CA TYR A 453 -22.02 45.96 -7.14
C TYR A 453 -20.84 45.02 -7.43
N GLY A 454 -20.79 44.37 -8.60
CA GLY A 454 -19.74 43.45 -9.02
C GLY A 454 -19.67 42.11 -8.27
N LEU A 455 -19.82 42.11 -6.94
CA LEU A 455 -19.76 40.93 -6.07
C LEU A 455 -20.99 40.88 -5.15
N TYR A 456 -21.65 39.74 -5.13
CA TYR A 456 -22.85 39.47 -4.32
C TYR A 456 -22.61 38.27 -3.42
N TRP A 457 -23.21 38.35 -2.23
CA TRP A 457 -23.17 37.30 -1.21
C TRP A 457 -24.59 36.93 -0.82
N GLY A 458 -24.88 35.64 -0.82
CA GLY A 458 -26.03 35.04 -0.15
C GLY A 458 -25.55 34.13 0.98
N GLN A 459 -26.28 34.10 2.08
CA GLN A 459 -26.06 33.18 3.20
C GLN A 459 -27.40 32.65 3.67
N ASN A 460 -27.63 31.36 3.46
CA ASN A 460 -28.84 30.66 3.88
C ASN A 460 -28.56 29.80 5.11
N PHE A 461 -29.49 29.80 6.04
CA PHE A 461 -29.46 29.01 7.27
C PHE A 461 -30.62 28.03 7.28
N GLY A 462 -30.43 26.91 7.98
CA GLY A 462 -31.44 25.89 8.08
C GLY A 462 -31.30 24.99 9.30
N THR A 463 -32.42 24.39 9.69
CA THR A 463 -32.44 23.19 10.52
C THR A 463 -33.26 22.14 9.80
N PRO A 464 -32.70 20.94 9.57
CA PRO A 464 -33.36 19.89 8.82
C PRO A 464 -34.62 19.43 9.57
N ARG A 465 -35.63 18.99 8.79
CA ARG A 465 -36.90 18.51 9.33
C ARG A 465 -36.83 17.11 9.90
#